data_AF-A0A7D4QNQ8-F1
#
_entry.id   AF-A0A7D4QNQ8-F1
#
_cell.length_a   1.000
_cell.length_b   1.000
_cell.length_c   1.000
_cell.angle_alpha   90.00
_cell.angle_beta   90.00
_cell.angle_gamma   90.00
#
_symmetry.space_group_name_H-M   'P 1'
#
loop_
_entity.id
_entity.type
_entity.pdbx_description
1 polymer ?
#
loop_
_entity_poly.entity_id
_entity_poly.type
_entity_poly.pdbx_seq_one_letter_code
_entity_poly.pdbx_strand_id
1 'polypeptide(L)'
;MKLNGLITYTDTYSHVLNCFGRPDSITSINVDKTDSTNNTWRVYFKNSSFIKYGDSVNLERIDLATLPGIFVTCGKFRLNRTSTIDSLKFFHPAEMNSELTADEQTRYTLWGIADKTDLDYSFWMLYFDKSTRRLLFMKHISFS
;
A
#
# COMPACT_ATOMS: atom_id res chain seq x y z
N MET A 1 -6.98 7.56 2.33
CA MET A 1 -5.93 6.91 3.16
C MET A 1 -4.78 7.90 3.39
N LYS A 2 -4.09 7.86 4.55
CA LYS A 2 -2.86 8.64 4.80
C LYS A 2 -1.75 7.82 5.48
N LEU A 3 -0.53 7.87 4.99
CA LEU A 3 0.66 7.27 5.62
C LEU A 3 1.23 8.23 6.67
N ASN A 4 1.37 7.74 7.90
CA ASN A 4 1.78 8.48 9.10
C ASN A 4 0.96 9.77 9.35
N GLY A 5 -0.26 9.84 8.81
CA GLY A 5 -1.11 11.04 8.87
C GLY A 5 -0.67 12.20 7.98
N LEU A 6 0.45 12.07 7.25
CA LEU A 6 1.08 13.14 6.47
C LEU A 6 0.83 12.98 4.98
N ILE A 7 1.19 11.82 4.42
CA ILE A 7 1.23 11.59 2.98
C ILE A 7 -0.08 10.95 2.53
N THR A 8 -0.76 11.52 1.55
CA THR A 8 -1.99 10.95 0.95
C THR A 8 -1.66 9.82 -0.02
N TYR A 9 -2.69 9.11 -0.50
CA TYR A 9 -2.50 8.06 -1.51
C TYR A 9 -1.81 8.62 -2.77
N THR A 10 -2.41 9.66 -3.35
CA THR A 10 -1.78 10.50 -4.36
C THR A 10 -1.22 11.73 -3.68
N ASP A 11 0.05 12.03 -3.91
CA ASP A 11 0.74 13.19 -3.35
C ASP A 11 1.75 13.73 -4.37
N THR A 12 2.47 14.79 -4.02
CA THR A 12 3.59 15.30 -4.80
C THR A 12 4.90 14.67 -4.32
N TYR A 13 5.80 14.37 -5.26
CA TYR A 13 7.13 13.85 -4.94
C TYR A 13 7.88 14.81 -4.02
N SER A 14 7.77 16.12 -4.30
CA SER A 14 8.33 17.19 -3.48
C SER A 14 7.83 17.14 -2.02
N HIS A 15 6.53 16.94 -1.78
CA HIS A 15 6.00 16.81 -0.43
C HIS A 15 6.49 15.54 0.26
N VAL A 16 6.53 14.40 -0.45
CA VAL A 16 7.08 13.15 0.09
C VAL A 16 8.54 13.30 0.50
N LEU A 17 9.37 13.98 -0.29
CA LEU A 17 10.76 14.29 0.07
C LEU A 17 10.87 15.18 1.31
N ASN A 18 9.97 16.15 1.47
CA ASN A 18 9.94 16.98 2.68
C ASN A 18 9.59 16.17 3.94
N CYS A 19 8.73 15.15 3.81
CA CYS A 19 8.34 14.29 4.93
C CYS A 19 9.40 13.22 5.26
N PHE A 20 9.97 12.56 4.24
CA PHE A 20 10.81 11.38 4.41
C PHE A 20 12.29 11.62 4.14
N GLY A 21 12.65 12.78 3.59
CA GLY A 21 14.00 13.09 3.16
C GLY A 21 14.35 12.39 1.84
N ARG A 22 15.61 11.97 1.73
CA ARG A 22 16.14 11.34 0.52
C ARG A 22 15.63 9.89 0.38
N PRO A 23 15.23 9.44 -0.83
CA PRO A 23 14.86 8.05 -1.06
C PRO A 23 16.07 7.12 -0.99
N ASP A 24 15.82 5.87 -0.59
CA ASP A 24 16.84 4.83 -0.53
C ASP A 24 17.28 4.40 -1.94
N SER A 25 16.33 4.31 -2.87
CA SER A 25 16.60 4.03 -4.28
C SER A 25 15.45 4.47 -5.19
N ILE A 26 15.75 4.63 -6.48
CA ILE A 26 14.79 4.95 -7.54
C ILE A 26 15.07 4.03 -8.72
N THR A 27 14.05 3.37 -9.26
CA THR A 27 14.17 2.49 -10.42
C THR A 27 13.16 2.88 -11.50
N SER A 28 13.56 2.81 -12.77
CA SER A 28 12.62 2.99 -13.89
C SER A 28 11.72 1.77 -14.01
N ILE A 29 10.42 1.99 -14.24
CA ILE A 29 9.46 0.94 -14.56
C ILE A 29 9.25 0.97 -16.07
N ASN A 30 9.64 -0.09 -16.76
CA ASN A 30 9.29 -0.27 -18.17
C ASN A 30 7.85 -0.79 -18.24
N VAL A 31 6.90 0.11 -18.49
CA VAL A 31 5.52 -0.23 -18.80
C VAL A 31 5.41 -0.33 -20.32
N ASP A 32 5.75 -1.51 -20.86
CA ASP A 32 5.75 -1.87 -22.29
C ASP A 32 6.52 -0.96 -23.28
N LYS A 33 7.29 -1.60 -24.16
CA LYS A 33 8.22 -0.94 -25.11
C LYS A 33 7.54 -0.08 -26.19
N THR A 34 6.22 0.02 -26.19
CA THR A 34 5.44 0.72 -27.22
C THR A 34 5.21 2.19 -26.94
N ASP A 35 5.47 2.67 -25.72
CA ASP A 35 5.27 4.08 -25.38
C ASP A 35 6.52 4.69 -24.72
N SER A 36 7.38 5.28 -25.55
CA SER A 36 8.65 5.90 -25.16
C SER A 36 8.50 7.19 -24.34
N THR A 37 7.27 7.54 -23.93
CA THR A 37 6.95 8.81 -23.26
C THR A 37 6.57 8.65 -21.79
N ASN A 38 6.23 7.44 -21.32
CA ASN A 38 5.82 7.21 -19.94
C ASN A 38 7.01 6.91 -19.02
N ASN A 39 7.74 7.97 -18.73
CA ASN A 39 8.78 8.05 -17.69
C ASN A 39 8.17 7.77 -16.31
N THR A 40 8.02 6.48 -15.99
CA THR A 40 7.48 5.98 -14.73
C THR A 40 8.60 5.46 -13.88
N TRP A 41 8.65 5.87 -12.62
CA TRP A 41 9.67 5.40 -11.68
C TRP A 41 9.03 4.82 -10.44
N ARG A 42 9.64 3.77 -9.89
CA ARG A 42 9.40 3.35 -8.53
C ARG A 42 10.40 4.01 -7.62
N VAL A 43 9.91 4.67 -6.58
CA VAL A 43 10.73 5.33 -5.55
C VAL A 43 10.58 4.55 -4.26
N TYR A 44 11.70 4.19 -3.65
CA TYR A 44 11.73 3.42 -2.42
C TYR A 44 12.19 4.27 -1.25
N PHE A 45 11.42 4.16 -0.17
CA PHE A 45 11.78 4.58 1.17
C PHE A 45 11.71 3.35 2.08
N LYS A 46 12.38 3.44 3.23
CA LYS A 46 12.69 2.30 4.12
C LYS A 46 11.58 1.28 4.28
N ASN A 47 10.34 1.74 4.42
CA ASN A 47 9.16 0.90 4.63
C ASN A 47 8.01 1.22 3.65
N SER A 48 8.26 1.95 2.57
CA SER A 48 7.22 2.27 1.59
C SER A 48 7.78 2.45 0.19
N SER A 49 6.96 2.18 -0.82
CA SER A 49 7.28 2.50 -2.20
C SER A 49 6.16 3.31 -2.84
N PHE A 50 6.54 4.12 -3.82
CA PHE A 50 5.65 4.97 -4.58
C PHE A 50 5.90 4.75 -6.08
N ILE A 51 4.85 4.87 -6.88
CA ILE A 51 4.96 5.02 -8.33
C ILE A 51 4.93 6.51 -8.66
N LYS A 52 5.93 7.00 -9.38
CA LYS A 52 6.15 8.41 -9.72
C LYS A 52 5.97 8.64 -11.21
N TYR A 53 5.21 9.69 -11.54
CA TYR A 53 4.97 10.23 -12.88
C TYR A 53 5.14 11.76 -12.83
N GLY A 54 6.22 12.29 -13.40
CA GLY A 54 6.56 13.71 -13.21
C GLY A 54 6.75 14.02 -11.72
N ASP A 55 6.08 15.06 -11.20
CA ASP A 55 6.05 15.36 -9.75
C ASP A 55 4.89 14.67 -9.01
N SER A 56 4.01 13.93 -9.69
CA SER A 56 2.95 13.16 -9.05
C SER A 56 3.47 11.81 -8.57
N VAL A 57 3.06 11.38 -7.38
CA VAL A 57 3.36 10.06 -6.82
C VAL A 57 2.11 9.39 -6.25
N ASN A 58 1.98 8.09 -6.51
CA ASN A 58 0.97 7.23 -5.92
C ASN A 58 1.64 6.24 -4.97
N LEU A 59 1.12 6.13 -3.75
CA LEU A 59 1.60 5.17 -2.76
C LEU A 59 1.31 3.74 -3.22
N GLU A 60 2.36 2.95 -3.41
CA GLU A 60 2.27 1.60 -3.97
C GLU A 60 2.29 0.54 -2.86
N ARG A 61 3.20 0.65 -1.91
CA ARG A 61 3.41 -0.37 -0.87
C ARG A 61 3.75 0.29 0.45
N ILE A 62 3.28 -0.32 1.54
CA ILE A 62 3.59 0.09 2.91
C ILE A 62 3.90 -1.15 3.71
N ASP A 63 5.12 -1.28 4.20
CA ASP A 63 5.53 -2.26 5.19
C ASP A 63 5.23 -1.71 6.60
N LEU A 64 4.40 -2.44 7.34
CA LEU A 64 3.95 -2.07 8.68
C LEU A 64 4.63 -2.92 9.76
N ALA A 65 5.19 -4.07 9.42
CA ALA A 65 5.81 -4.98 10.38
C ALA A 65 7.20 -4.52 10.85
N THR A 66 7.94 -3.84 9.97
CA THR A 66 9.38 -3.63 10.13
C THR A 66 9.78 -2.50 11.08
N LEU A 67 8.97 -1.44 11.22
CA LEU A 67 9.34 -0.26 12.01
C LEU A 67 8.27 0.17 13.02
N PRO A 68 8.64 0.41 14.30
CA PRO A 68 7.74 1.03 15.25
C PRO A 68 7.41 2.46 14.80
N GLY A 69 6.15 2.86 14.94
CA GLY A 69 5.70 4.23 14.63
C GLY A 69 5.14 4.42 13.22
N ILE A 70 5.25 3.44 12.31
CA ILE A 70 4.57 3.48 11.02
C ILE A 70 3.10 3.13 11.19
N PHE A 71 2.24 3.94 10.59
CA PHE A 71 0.80 3.67 10.55
C PHE A 71 0.14 4.24 9.30
N VAL A 72 -1.03 3.69 9.00
CA VAL A 72 -1.91 4.16 7.95
C VAL A 72 -3.23 4.56 8.58
N THR A 73 -3.71 5.76 8.29
CA THR A 73 -5.04 6.21 8.70
C THR A 73 -6.02 6.04 7.54
N CYS A 74 -7.12 5.35 7.82
CA CYS A 74 -8.23 5.14 6.90
C CYS A 74 -9.52 5.57 7.60
N GLY A 75 -10.02 6.77 7.29
CA GLY A 75 -11.17 7.33 8.01
C GLY A 75 -10.92 7.39 9.52
N LYS A 76 -11.70 6.64 10.29
CA LYS A 76 -11.64 6.63 11.77
C LYS A 76 -10.69 5.59 12.38
N PHE A 77 -10.10 4.71 11.58
CA PHE A 77 -9.23 3.65 12.09
C PHE A 77 -7.78 3.81 11.62
N ARG A 78 -6.89 3.21 12.40
CA ARG A 78 -5.44 3.28 12.23
C ARG A 78 -4.88 1.86 12.10
N LEU A 79 -4.24 1.58 10.97
CA LEU A 79 -3.52 0.34 10.72
C LEU A 79 -2.05 0.52 11.07
N ASN A 80 -1.46 -0.45 11.76
CA ASN A 80 -0.05 -0.46 12.14
C ASN A 80 0.43 -1.90 12.38
N ARG A 81 1.65 -2.05 12.93
CA ARG A 81 2.27 -3.36 13.22
C ARG A 81 1.48 -4.27 14.18
N THR A 82 0.56 -3.71 14.97
CA THR A 82 -0.27 -4.47 15.92
C THR A 82 -1.66 -4.77 15.37
N SER A 83 -2.00 -4.25 14.19
CA SER A 83 -3.27 -4.56 13.53
C SER A 83 -3.32 -6.04 13.16
N THR A 84 -4.45 -6.67 13.45
CA THR A 84 -4.73 -8.06 13.11
C THR A 84 -5.94 -8.14 12.20
N ILE A 85 -6.09 -9.27 11.50
CA ILE A 85 -7.30 -9.53 10.71
C ILE A 85 -8.58 -9.33 11.54
N ASP A 86 -8.58 -9.75 12.82
CA ASP A 86 -9.73 -9.67 13.70
C ASP A 86 -10.08 -8.22 14.05
N SER A 87 -9.05 -7.36 14.21
CA SER A 87 -9.26 -5.92 14.38
C SER A 87 -9.88 -5.29 13.13
N LEU A 88 -9.54 -5.75 11.92
CA LEU A 88 -10.12 -5.23 10.69
C LEU A 88 -11.54 -5.76 10.44
N LYS A 89 -11.83 -7.03 10.77
CA LYS A 89 -13.19 -7.60 10.65
C LYS A 89 -14.23 -6.82 11.43
N PHE A 90 -13.84 -6.20 12.54
CA PHE A 90 -14.71 -5.32 13.31
C PHE A 90 -15.13 -4.07 12.52
N PHE A 91 -14.24 -3.50 11.71
CA PHE A 91 -14.50 -2.26 10.95
C PHE A 91 -15.02 -2.50 9.54
N HIS A 92 -14.60 -3.60 8.91
CA HIS A 92 -14.89 -3.95 7.51
C HIS A 92 -15.38 -5.39 7.39
N PRO A 93 -16.50 -5.76 8.05
CA PRO A 93 -16.94 -7.15 8.08
C PRO A 93 -17.25 -7.68 6.68
N ALA A 94 -17.86 -6.87 5.81
CA ALA A 94 -18.23 -7.30 4.45
C ALA A 94 -17.01 -7.58 3.57
N GLU A 95 -16.02 -6.69 3.58
CA GLU A 95 -14.80 -6.81 2.79
C GLU A 95 -13.84 -7.88 3.34
N MET A 96 -13.93 -8.20 4.63
CA MET A 96 -13.06 -9.17 5.30
C MET A 96 -13.64 -10.60 5.35
N ASN A 97 -14.80 -10.84 4.73
CA ASN A 97 -15.47 -12.15 4.73
C ASN A 97 -14.97 -13.11 3.65
N SER A 98 -14.28 -12.61 2.62
CA SER A 98 -13.77 -13.43 1.52
C SER A 98 -12.26 -13.30 1.42
N GLU A 99 -11.56 -14.30 1.94
CA GLU A 99 -10.11 -14.45 1.74
C GLU A 99 -9.82 -14.62 0.24
N LEU A 100 -8.89 -13.82 -0.30
CA LEU A 100 -8.61 -13.82 -1.74
C LEU A 100 -7.66 -14.94 -2.16
N THR A 101 -6.83 -15.47 -1.27
CA THR A 101 -5.98 -16.62 -1.57
C THR A 101 -5.56 -17.34 -0.29
N ALA A 102 -5.74 -18.66 -0.30
CA ALA A 102 -5.33 -19.60 0.75
C ALA A 102 -4.23 -20.55 0.24
N ASP A 103 -3.24 -20.06 -0.52
CA ASP A 103 -2.14 -20.94 -0.94
C ASP A 103 -1.35 -21.34 0.30
N GLU A 104 -1.42 -22.63 0.64
CA GLU A 104 -0.77 -23.20 1.82
C GLU A 104 0.75 -23.05 1.82
N GLN A 105 1.36 -22.85 0.64
CA GLN A 105 2.79 -22.62 0.49
C GLN A 105 3.19 -21.17 0.81
N THR A 106 2.24 -20.24 0.80
CA THR A 106 2.51 -18.84 1.15
C THR A 106 2.42 -18.64 2.66
N ARG A 107 3.37 -17.85 3.21
CA ARG A 107 3.36 -17.44 4.62
C ARG A 107 2.26 -16.43 4.96
N TYR A 108 1.43 -16.08 3.98
CA TYR A 108 0.52 -14.95 4.06
C TYR A 108 -0.92 -15.36 3.83
N THR A 109 -1.80 -14.52 4.34
CA THR A 109 -3.23 -14.59 4.05
C THR A 109 -3.68 -13.22 3.52
N LEU A 110 -4.49 -13.22 2.47
CA LEU A 110 -4.72 -12.06 1.60
C LEU A 110 -6.17 -11.58 1.65
N TRP A 111 -6.35 -10.27 1.83
CA TRP A 111 -7.64 -9.59 1.69
C TRP A 111 -7.53 -8.36 0.81
N GLY A 112 -8.59 -8.10 0.03
CA GLY A 112 -8.71 -6.90 -0.78
C GLY A 112 -9.74 -5.96 -0.17
N ILE A 113 -9.35 -4.71 0.03
CA ILE A 113 -10.27 -3.62 0.37
C ILE A 113 -10.36 -2.74 -0.87
N ALA A 114 -11.55 -2.68 -1.46
CA ALA A 114 -11.81 -1.85 -2.64
C ALA A 114 -11.63 -0.36 -2.31
N ASP A 115 -10.98 0.37 -3.20
CA ASP A 115 -11.04 1.82 -3.19
C ASP A 115 -12.36 2.22 -3.87
N LYS A 116 -13.29 2.84 -3.13
CA LYS A 116 -14.64 3.19 -3.63
C LYS A 116 -14.59 4.46 -4.48
N THR A 117 -13.83 4.45 -5.56
CA THR A 117 -13.88 5.47 -6.60
C THR A 117 -14.38 4.82 -7.89
N ASP A 118 -15.56 5.24 -8.34
CA ASP A 118 -16.43 4.61 -9.35
C ASP A 118 -15.85 4.34 -10.75
N LEU A 119 -14.56 4.58 -10.99
CA LEU A 119 -13.98 4.56 -12.34
C LEU A 119 -12.78 3.62 -12.52
N ASP A 120 -12.17 3.11 -11.44
CA ASP A 120 -11.01 2.22 -11.52
C ASP A 120 -11.17 1.02 -10.58
N TYR A 121 -11.02 -0.20 -11.12
CA TYR A 121 -10.90 -1.42 -10.31
C TYR A 121 -9.54 -1.41 -9.60
N SER A 122 -9.47 -0.65 -8.51
CA SER A 122 -8.28 -0.51 -7.68
C SER A 122 -8.56 -0.97 -6.26
N PHE A 123 -7.60 -1.72 -5.70
CA PHE A 123 -7.76 -2.36 -4.41
C PHE A 123 -6.48 -2.23 -3.59
N TRP A 124 -6.65 -2.04 -2.30
CA TRP A 124 -5.60 -2.30 -1.33
C TRP A 124 -5.61 -3.78 -0.97
N MET A 125 -4.52 -4.46 -1.30
CA MET A 125 -4.25 -5.81 -0.85
C MET A 125 -3.54 -5.76 0.50
N LEU A 126 -4.12 -6.41 1.49
CA LEU A 126 -3.60 -6.51 2.85
C LEU A 126 -3.04 -7.92 3.05
N TYR A 127 -1.79 -7.98 3.50
CA TYR A 127 -1.05 -9.22 3.68
C TYR A 127 -0.87 -9.46 5.17
N PHE A 128 -1.49 -10.52 5.66
CA PHE A 128 -1.40 -10.91 7.07
C PHE A 128 -0.47 -12.12 7.20
N ASP A 129 0.28 -12.18 8.29
CA ASP A 129 1.03 -13.38 8.66
C ASP A 129 0.06 -14.51 9.04
N LYS A 130 0.22 -15.69 8.45
CA LYS A 130 -0.70 -16.82 8.66
C LYS A 130 -0.73 -17.32 10.11
N SER A 131 0.40 -17.24 10.82
CA SER A 131 0.53 -17.77 12.19
C SER A 131 0.05 -16.79 13.25
N THR A 132 0.43 -15.52 13.12
CA THR A 132 0.13 -14.47 14.10
C THR A 132 -1.10 -13.65 13.74
N ARG A 133 -1.62 -13.81 12.52
CA ARG A 133 -2.74 -13.03 11.96
C ARG A 133 -2.49 -11.52 11.94
N ARG A 134 -1.24 -11.08 12.04
CA ARG A 134 -0.84 -9.66 12.06
C ARG A 134 -0.66 -9.13 10.66
N LEU A 135 -1.06 -7.88 10.45
CA LEU A 135 -0.84 -7.17 9.21
C LEU A 135 0.65 -6.92 9.03
N LEU A 136 1.20 -7.40 7.92
CA LEU A 136 2.61 -7.25 7.59
C LEU A 136 2.84 -6.04 6.70
N PHE A 137 2.10 -5.99 5.60
CA PHE A 137 2.21 -4.92 4.63
C PHE A 137 0.91 -4.78 3.83
N MET A 138 0.79 -3.64 3.18
CA MET A 138 -0.30 -3.31 2.27
C MET A 138 0.30 -2.99 0.90
N LYS A 139 -0.39 -3.38 -0.17
CA LYS A 139 0.00 -3.07 -1.55
C LYS A 139 -1.21 -2.60 -2.33
N HIS A 140 -1.08 -1.48 -3.04
CA HIS A 140 -2.06 -1.01 -3.98
C HIS A 140 -1.93 -1.78 -5.30
N ILE A 141 -3.07 -2.23 -5.84
CA ILE A 141 -3.16 -2.87 -7.15
C ILE A 141 -4.22 -2.12 -7.94
N SER A 142 -3.84 -1.63 -9.12
CA SER A 142 -4.73 -1.03 -10.11
C SER A 142 -4.72 -1.88 -11.38
N PHE A 143 -5.89 -2.19 -11.91
CA PHE A 143 -6.04 -2.79 -13.24
C PHE A 143 -6.44 -1.68 -14.21
N SER A 144 -5.57 -1.42 -15.19
CA SER A 144 -5.82 -0.56 -16.35
C SER A 144 -6.33 -1.37 -17.52
#